data_AF-A0A9W7T384-F1
#
_entry.id   AF-A0A9W7T384-F1
#
_cell.length_a   1.000
_cell.length_b   1.000
_cell.length_c   1.000
_cell.angle_alpha   90.00
_cell.angle_beta   90.00
_cell.angle_gamma   90.00
#
_symmetry.space_group_name_H-M   'P 1'
#
loop_
_entity.id
_entity.type
_entity.pdbx_description
1 polymer ?
#
loop_
_entity_poly.entity_id
_entity_poly.type
_entity_poly.pdbx_seq_one_letter_code
_entity_poly.pdbx_strand_id
1 'polypeptide(L)'
;SPQSDIKLEFVYHQSPQSDALLECVYHQTPQSEVKLECVYHQSPQSDIKLEFVYNQCPQSDIKLEFVYHQSPQSDIKLECVYHQSPQRDVKLECVYNQSPQSEVKLECVYH
;
A
#
# COMPACT_ATOMS: atom_id res chain seq x y z
N SER A 1 15.15 20.58 2.67
CA SER A 1 14.42 20.50 1.39
C SER A 1 13.05 19.91 1.66
N PRO A 2 11.97 20.29 0.97
CA PRO A 2 10.66 19.72 1.27
C PRO A 2 10.71 18.20 1.03
N GLN A 3 10.19 17.45 2.00
CA GLN A 3 10.01 16.01 1.95
C GLN A 3 8.52 15.77 2.11
N SER A 4 7.96 14.80 1.39
CA SER A 4 6.54 14.53 1.42
C SER A 4 6.29 13.14 2.00
N ASP A 5 5.82 13.10 3.24
CA ASP A 5 5.64 11.87 4.00
C ASP A 5 4.16 11.60 4.28
N ILE A 6 3.70 10.38 4.03
CA ILE A 6 2.35 9.92 4.36
C ILE A 6 2.46 8.70 5.27
N LYS A 7 1.82 8.77 6.43
CA LYS A 7 1.63 7.62 7.31
C LYS A 7 0.15 7.40 7.59
N LEU A 8 -0.34 6.21 7.32
CA LEU A 8 -1.72 5.80 7.59
C LEU A 8 -1.75 4.47 8.33
N GLU A 9 -2.69 4.36 9.26
CA GLU A 9 -2.90 3.17 10.08
C GLU A 9 -4.40 2.89 10.19
N PHE A 10 -4.80 1.67 9.87
CA PHE A 10 -6.19 1.22 9.94
C PHE A 10 -6.31 -0.06 10.77
N VAL A 11 -7.26 -0.08 11.70
CA VAL A 11 -7.55 -1.27 12.51
C VAL A 11 -9.06 -1.53 12.47
N TYR A 12 -9.43 -2.71 11.97
CA TYR A 12 -10.81 -3.16 11.88
C TYR A 12 -11.00 -4.44 12.68
N HIS A 13 -11.96 -4.42 13.60
CA HIS A 13 -12.20 -5.55 14.50
C HIS A 13 -13.24 -6.53 13.97
N GLN A 14 -14.42 -6.03 13.57
CA GLN A 14 -15.52 -6.84 13.03
C GLN A 14 -16.27 -6.05 11.97
N SER A 15 -16.13 -6.46 10.71
CA SER A 15 -16.83 -5.87 9.58
C SER A 15 -17.24 -6.96 8.60
N PRO A 16 -18.39 -6.87 7.92
CA PRO A 16 -18.71 -7.81 6.84
C PRO A 16 -17.80 -7.65 5.62
N GLN A 17 -17.26 -6.44 5.42
CA GLN A 17 -16.27 -6.11 4.39
C GLN A 17 -15.41 -4.97 4.90
N SER A 18 -14.14 -4.95 4.51
CA SER A 18 -13.23 -3.85 4.79
C SER A 18 -12.43 -3.48 3.55
N ASP A 19 -12.47 -2.21 3.16
CA ASP A 19 -11.72 -1.72 2.02
C ASP A 19 -10.74 -0.63 2.43
N ALA A 20 -9.56 -0.61 1.81
CA ALA A 20 -8.61 0.49 1.92
C ALA A 20 -8.19 0.99 0.54
N LEU A 21 -8.38 2.29 0.29
CA LEU A 21 -7.93 2.97 -0.91
C LEU A 21 -6.96 4.08 -0.53
N LEU A 22 -5.79 4.10 -1.16
CA LEU A 22 -4.84 5.21 -1.05
C LEU A 22 -4.35 5.59 -2.43
N GLU A 23 -4.47 6.87 -2.76
CA GLU A 23 -3.90 7.46 -3.96
C GLU A 23 -2.96 8.59 -3.56
N CYS A 24 -1.73 8.58 -4.06
CA CYS A 24 -0.73 9.59 -3.74
C CYS A 24 -0.02 10.03 -5.02
N VAL A 25 0.03 11.35 -5.22
CA VAL A 25 0.71 11.93 -6.38
C VAL A 25 1.68 13.00 -5.91
N TYR A 26 2.96 12.79 -6.20
CA TYR A 26 4.04 13.68 -5.84
C TYR A 26 4.65 14.32 -7.10
N HIS A 27 4.77 15.65 -7.08
CA HIS A 27 5.38 16.42 -8.14
C HIS A 27 6.54 17.24 -7.58
N GLN A 28 7.71 17.13 -8.20
CA GLN A 28 8.86 18.00 -7.95
C GLN A 28 9.30 18.02 -6.48
N THR A 29 9.28 16.87 -5.81
CA THR A 29 9.75 16.72 -4.43
C THR A 29 11.10 15.99 -4.40
N PRO A 30 12.09 16.46 -3.64
CA PRO A 30 13.36 15.77 -3.44
C PRO A 30 13.23 14.32 -2.95
N GLN A 31 12.29 14.08 -2.03
CA GLN A 31 12.04 12.77 -1.43
C GLN A 31 10.56 12.60 -1.14
N SER A 32 10.08 11.35 -1.23
CA SER A 32 8.76 10.96 -0.75
C SER A 32 8.82 9.64 0.00
N GLU A 33 8.12 9.56 1.13
CA GLU A 33 7.97 8.33 1.90
C GLU A 33 6.48 8.03 2.13
N VAL A 34 6.07 6.79 1.93
CA VAL A 34 4.73 6.32 2.28
C VAL A 34 4.84 5.12 3.20
N LYS A 35 4.18 5.20 4.36
CA LYS A 35 3.92 4.05 5.23
C LYS A 35 2.41 3.80 5.38
N LEU A 36 1.98 2.58 5.13
CA LEU A 36 0.62 2.13 5.41
C LEU A 36 0.64 0.85 6.26
N GLU A 37 -0.12 0.86 7.36
CA GLU A 37 -0.44 -0.34 8.15
C GLU A 37 -1.95 -0.59 8.12
N CYS A 38 -2.39 -1.81 7.78
CA CYS A 38 -3.76 -2.23 8.05
C CYS A 38 -3.81 -3.56 8.80
N VAL A 39 -4.67 -3.61 9.81
CA VAL A 39 -4.94 -4.82 10.61
C VAL A 39 -6.44 -5.13 10.59
N TYR A 40 -6.77 -6.35 10.16
CA TYR A 40 -8.13 -6.86 10.09
C TYR A 40 -8.26 -8.11 10.97
N HIS A 41 -9.10 -8.03 12.00
CA HIS A 41 -9.32 -9.16 12.90
C HIS A 41 -10.36 -10.14 12.38
N GLN A 42 -11.53 -9.65 11.96
CA GLN A 42 -12.63 -10.47 11.44
C GLN A 42 -13.35 -9.74 10.30
N SER A 43 -13.06 -10.13 9.07
CA SER A 43 -13.75 -9.61 7.88
C SER A 43 -13.94 -10.70 6.82
N PRO A 44 -15.16 -11.07 6.40
CA PRO A 44 -15.41 -12.01 5.31
C PRO A 44 -14.60 -11.72 4.03
N GLN A 45 -14.48 -10.44 3.67
CA GLN A 45 -13.74 -9.98 2.50
C GLN A 45 -12.94 -8.72 2.86
N SER A 46 -11.74 -8.60 2.32
CA SER A 46 -10.93 -7.40 2.46
C SER A 46 -10.21 -7.02 1.18
N ASP A 47 -10.47 -5.83 0.65
CA ASP A 47 -9.91 -5.38 -0.61
C ASP A 47 -9.08 -4.10 -0.42
N ILE A 48 -7.84 -4.12 -0.89
CA ILE A 48 -6.93 -2.98 -0.80
C ILE A 48 -6.47 -2.58 -2.18
N LYS A 49 -6.67 -1.31 -2.54
CA LYS A 49 -6.11 -0.72 -3.76
C LYS A 49 -5.24 0.48 -3.41
N LEU A 50 -4.03 0.51 -3.95
CA LEU A 50 -3.07 1.58 -3.71
C LEU A 50 -2.46 2.03 -5.02
N GLU A 51 -2.39 3.33 -5.22
CA GLU A 51 -1.85 3.94 -6.43
C GLU A 51 -0.90 5.09 -6.06
N PHE A 52 0.35 4.98 -6.53
CA PHE A 52 1.41 5.95 -6.25
C PHE A 52 2.02 6.47 -7.54
N VAL A 53 2.05 7.79 -7.71
CA VAL A 53 2.67 8.43 -8.86
C VAL A 53 3.73 9.43 -8.39
N TYR A 54 4.97 9.21 -8.81
CA TYR A 54 6.10 10.08 -8.51
C TYR A 54 6.61 10.72 -9.78
N ASN A 55 6.58 12.05 -9.83
CA ASN A 55 7.08 12.85 -10.94
C ASN A 55 8.24 13.72 -10.46
N GLN A 56 9.42 13.52 -11.05
CA GLN A 56 10.63 14.27 -10.69
C GLN A 56 10.98 14.15 -9.20
N CYS A 57 10.94 12.91 -8.69
CA CYS A 57 11.21 12.59 -7.29
C CYS A 57 12.52 11.80 -7.16
N PRO A 58 13.65 12.41 -6.79
CA PRO A 58 14.95 11.74 -6.69
C PRO A 58 14.93 10.42 -5.90
N GLN A 59 14.24 10.40 -4.76
CA GLN A 59 14.09 9.24 -3.90
C GLN A 59 12.63 9.00 -3.52
N SER A 60 12.17 7.77 -3.62
CA SER A 60 10.80 7.39 -3.27
C SER A 60 10.78 6.05 -2.54
N ASP A 61 10.26 6.02 -1.32
CA ASP A 61 10.21 4.82 -0.49
C ASP A 61 8.76 4.51 -0.08
N ILE A 62 8.31 3.29 -0.31
CA ILE A 62 6.97 2.81 0.04
C ILE A 62 7.11 1.59 0.94
N LYS A 63 6.44 1.62 2.10
CA LYS A 63 6.35 0.50 3.01
C LYS A 63 4.90 0.23 3.40
N LEU A 64 4.42 -0.98 3.10
CA LEU A 64 3.07 -1.41 3.36
C LEU A 64 3.06 -2.70 4.18
N GLU A 65 2.30 -2.73 5.27
CA GLU A 65 2.17 -3.86 6.18
C GLU A 65 0.67 -4.19 6.36
N PHE A 66 0.28 -5.41 6.00
CA PHE A 66 -1.10 -5.88 6.09
C PHE A 66 -1.21 -7.16 6.91
N VAL A 67 -2.11 -7.17 7.89
CA VAL A 67 -2.35 -8.33 8.77
C VAL A 67 -3.82 -8.71 8.77
N TYR A 68 -4.11 -9.94 8.39
CA TYR A 68 -5.45 -10.52 8.36
C TYR A 68 -5.53 -11.74 9.27
N HIS A 69 -6.37 -11.67 10.30
CA HIS A 69 -6.55 -12.79 11.22
C HIS A 69 -7.60 -13.78 10.74
N GLN A 70 -8.79 -13.30 10.36
CA GLN A 70 -9.90 -14.14 9.89
C GLN A 70 -10.55 -13.49 8.67
N SER A 71 -10.05 -13.82 7.48
CA SER A 71 -10.54 -13.29 6.22
C SER A 71 -10.65 -14.38 5.15
N PRO A 72 -11.86 -14.88 4.83
CA PRO A 72 -12.09 -15.82 3.74
C PRO A 72 -11.47 -15.41 2.40
N GLN A 73 -11.53 -14.12 2.07
CA GLN A 73 -11.00 -13.56 0.81
C GLN A 73 -10.27 -12.26 1.09
N SER A 74 -9.05 -12.13 0.56
CA SER A 74 -8.29 -10.88 0.69
C SER A 74 -7.54 -10.55 -0.60
N ASP A 75 -7.81 -9.39 -1.17
CA ASP A 75 -7.18 -8.94 -2.41
C ASP A 75 -6.42 -7.64 -2.19
N ILE A 76 -5.15 -7.60 -2.61
CA ILE A 76 -4.31 -6.41 -2.50
C ILE A 76 -3.74 -6.07 -3.88
N LYS A 77 -3.99 -4.84 -4.31
CA LYS A 77 -3.43 -4.27 -5.54
C LYS A 77 -2.60 -3.04 -5.22
N LEU A 78 -1.34 -3.07 -5.60
CA LEU A 78 -0.42 -1.94 -5.54
C LEU A 78 0.06 -1.57 -6.95
N GLU A 79 -0.17 -0.33 -7.33
CA GLU A 79 0.34 0.28 -8.56
C GLU A 79 1.27 1.44 -8.23
N CYS A 80 2.50 1.41 -8.75
CA CYS A 80 3.48 2.48 -8.59
C CYS A 80 3.97 2.94 -9.96
N VAL A 81 3.98 4.25 -10.21
CA VAL A 81 4.51 4.85 -11.43
C VAL A 81 5.56 5.88 -11.05
N TYR A 82 6.74 5.75 -11.62
CA TYR A 82 7.85 6.66 -11.33
C TYR A 82 8.40 7.28 -12.60
N HIS A 83 8.36 8.59 -12.70
CA HIS A 83 9.01 9.37 -13.74
C HIS A 83 10.23 10.09 -13.15
N GLN A 84 11.42 9.81 -13.70
CA GLN A 84 12.65 10.50 -13.32
C GLN A 84 13.00 10.35 -11.82
N SER A 85 12.91 9.12 -11.31
CA SER A 85 13.24 8.76 -9.92
C SER A 85 14.43 7.77 -9.87
N PRO A 86 15.67 8.23 -9.63
CA PRO A 86 16.84 7.37 -9.60
C PRO A 86 16.86 6.36 -8.43
N GLN A 87 16.22 6.67 -7.29
CA GLN A 87 16.16 5.77 -6.13
C GLN A 87 14.72 5.47 -5.75
N ARG A 88 14.42 4.18 -5.62
CA ARG A 88 13.06 3.67 -5.43
C ARG A 88 13.11 2.41 -4.57
N ASP A 89 12.31 2.37 -3.52
CA ASP A 89 12.09 1.16 -2.72
C ASP A 89 10.59 0.92 -2.51
N VAL A 90 10.17 -0.33 -2.66
CA VAL A 90 8.79 -0.77 -2.44
C VAL A 90 8.81 -2.05 -1.64
N LYS A 91 8.34 -1.96 -0.41
CA LYS A 91 8.19 -3.10 0.50
C LYS A 91 6.72 -3.35 0.78
N LEU A 92 6.29 -4.57 0.51
CA LEU A 92 4.94 -5.06 0.80
C LEU A 92 5.03 -6.32 1.65
N GLU A 93 4.46 -6.27 2.86
CA GLU A 93 4.37 -7.40 3.77
C GLU A 93 2.90 -7.73 4.05
N CYS A 94 2.54 -9.01 3.90
CA CYS A 94 1.17 -9.49 4.11
C CYS A 94 1.19 -10.75 4.96
N VAL A 95 0.42 -10.76 6.03
CA VAL A 95 0.28 -11.91 6.94
C VAL A 95 -1.18 -12.34 6.97
N TYR A 96 -1.43 -13.59 6.59
CA TYR A 96 -2.76 -14.21 6.59
C TYR A 96 -2.77 -15.40 7.55
N ASN A 97 -3.51 -15.29 8.66
CA ASN A 97 -3.58 -16.39 9.64
C ASN A 97 -4.67 -17.41 9.30
N GLN A 98 -5.80 -16.97 8.73
CA GLN A 98 -6.91 -17.83 8.32
C GLN A 98 -7.57 -17.28 7.04
N SER A 99 -6.85 -17.40 5.92
CA SER A 99 -7.35 -17.02 4.60
C SER A 99 -7.26 -18.19 3.61
N PRO A 100 -8.39 -18.76 3.17
CA PRO A 100 -8.42 -19.76 2.11
C PRO A 100 -8.12 -19.18 0.73
N GLN A 101 -8.34 -17.88 0.49
CA GLN A 101 -8.08 -17.21 -0.77
C GLN A 101 -7.44 -15.83 -0.56
N SER A 102 -6.23 -15.65 -1.09
CA SER A 102 -5.51 -14.39 -1.04
C SER A 102 -4.82 -14.10 -2.37
N GLU A 103 -5.01 -12.89 -2.89
CA GLU A 103 -4.29 -12.38 -4.05
C GLU A 103 -3.51 -11.12 -3.69
N VAL A 104 -2.26 -11.06 -4.17
CA VAL A 104 -1.43 -9.87 -4.06
C VAL A 104 -0.86 -9.55 -5.44
N LYS A 105 -1.23 -8.39 -5.97
CA LYS A 105 -0.70 -7.85 -7.22
C LYS A 105 0.13 -6.61 -6.94
N LEU A 106 1.40 -6.66 -7.38
CA LEU A 106 2.31 -5.53 -7.37
C LEU A 106 2.71 -5.19 -8.80
N GLU A 107 2.47 -3.93 -9.20
CA GLU A 107 2.84 -3.42 -10.51
C GLU A 107 3.61 -2.12 -10.36
N CYS A 108 4.87 -2.09 -10.82
CA CYS A 108 5.71 -0.91 -10.80
C CYS A 108 6.16 -0.56 -12.22
N VAL A 109 5.83 0.63 -12.67
CA VAL A 109 6.21 1.17 -13.98
C VAL A 109 7.23 2.29 -13.80
N TYR A 110 8.29 2.23 -14.61
CA TYR A 110 9.41 3.15 -14.54
C TYR A 110 9.60 3.85 -15.89
N HIS A 111 9.54 5.18 -15.87
CA HIS A 111 9.73 6.08 -17.00
C HIS A 111 10.96 6.98 -16.81
#